data_AF-A0A952T734-F1
#
_entry.id   AF-A0A952T734-F1
#
_cell.length_a   1.000
_cell.length_b   1.000
_cell.length_c   1.000
_cell.angle_alpha   90.00
_cell.angle_beta   90.00
_cell.angle_gamma   90.00
#
_symmetry.space_group_name_H-M   'P 1'
#
loop_
_entity.id
_entity.type
_entity.pdbx_description
1 polymer ?
#
loop_
_entity_poly.entity_id
_entity_poly.type
_entity_poly.pdbx_seq_one_letter_code
_entity_poly.pdbx_strand_id
1 'polypeptide(L)'
;MGHNKDNTKSKFAWMEEWAKHYKSNFKDIAKIYNNTREELDGLFEFKQDKVGRLLRCHLIIEHFIDRNLEFEINLTQNSEGSFRFLQKVILIENLNPGLKPILIGVREINKVRNRIAHQLNYTIRLSTLPHVKKLVTSYSQTTNSKELIDPIDLIEIFTYLFCHIINEETTEKGRQIKKERIEIYKKYS
;
A
#
# COMPACT_ATOMS: atom_id res chain seq x y z
N MET A 1 -56.20 6.06 -4.92
CA MET A 1 -55.15 7.03 -4.54
C MET A 1 -55.29 7.32 -3.06
N GLY A 2 -54.49 6.67 -2.22
CA GLY A 2 -54.46 6.87 -0.77
C GLY A 2 -53.02 6.89 -0.31
N HIS A 3 -52.64 7.97 0.38
CA HIS A 3 -51.27 8.36 0.67
C HIS A 3 -50.48 7.36 1.55
N ASN A 4 -49.35 6.88 1.04
CA ASN A 4 -48.29 6.26 1.82
C ASN A 4 -47.27 7.34 2.25
N LYS A 5 -47.65 8.18 3.24
CA LYS A 5 -46.81 9.29 3.76
C LYS A 5 -46.36 9.11 5.22
N ASP A 6 -46.76 8.04 5.90
CA ASP A 6 -46.52 7.89 7.35
C ASP A 6 -45.38 6.93 7.75
N ASN A 7 -44.78 6.21 6.81
CA ASN A 7 -43.82 5.15 7.15
C ASN A 7 -42.38 5.65 7.44
N THR A 8 -42.07 6.91 7.15
CA THR A 8 -40.72 7.49 7.34
C THR A 8 -40.51 8.11 8.72
N LYS A 9 -41.57 8.64 9.36
CA LYS A 9 -41.47 9.19 10.74
C LYS A 9 -41.19 8.09 11.76
N SER A 10 -41.72 6.89 11.54
CA SER A 10 -41.52 5.74 12.43
C SER A 10 -40.07 5.21 12.40
N LYS A 11 -39.41 5.20 11.23
CA LYS A 11 -38.11 4.55 11.03
C LYS A 11 -36.94 5.22 11.78
N PHE A 12 -37.05 6.51 12.09
CA PHE A 12 -35.99 7.30 12.75
C PHE A 12 -36.43 7.89 14.11
N ALA A 13 -37.61 7.54 14.61
CA ALA A 13 -38.10 8.00 15.91
C ALA A 13 -37.12 7.71 17.06
N TRP A 14 -36.40 6.57 16.99
CA TRP A 14 -35.36 6.22 17.94
C TRP A 14 -34.14 7.16 17.89
N MET A 15 -33.79 7.73 16.73
CA MET A 15 -32.72 8.73 16.61
C MET A 15 -33.14 10.05 17.28
N GLU A 16 -34.41 10.43 17.16
CA GLU A 16 -34.95 11.63 17.81
C GLU A 16 -35.00 11.47 19.34
N GLU A 17 -35.39 10.31 19.84
CA GLU A 17 -35.33 9.99 21.28
C GLU A 17 -33.89 9.94 21.80
N TRP A 18 -32.98 9.33 21.04
CA TRP A 18 -31.54 9.31 21.35
C TRP A 18 -30.94 10.72 21.39
N ALA A 19 -31.30 11.58 20.43
CA ALA A 19 -30.87 12.98 20.41
C ALA A 19 -31.44 13.81 21.57
N LYS A 20 -32.67 13.55 22.02
CA LYS A 20 -33.26 14.18 23.23
C LYS A 20 -32.51 13.77 24.49
N HIS A 21 -32.18 12.48 24.63
CA HIS A 21 -31.36 11.98 25.74
C HIS A 21 -29.97 12.63 25.76
N TYR A 22 -29.34 12.77 24.60
CA TYR A 22 -28.05 13.44 24.43
C TYR A 22 -28.12 14.94 24.82
N LYS A 23 -29.20 15.64 24.44
CA LYS A 23 -29.42 17.05 24.81
C LYS A 23 -29.62 17.26 26.31
N SER A 24 -30.24 16.32 27.01
CA SER A 24 -30.43 16.41 28.47
C SER A 24 -29.12 16.38 29.26
N ASN A 25 -28.06 15.81 28.68
CA ASN A 25 -26.73 15.66 29.29
C ASN A 25 -25.66 16.49 28.54
N PHE A 26 -26.09 17.52 27.82
CA PHE A 26 -25.28 18.19 26.80
C PHE A 26 -23.96 18.77 27.31
N LYS A 27 -23.91 19.29 28.55
CA LYS A 27 -22.68 19.89 29.10
C LYS A 27 -21.58 18.84 29.34
N ASP A 28 -21.93 17.73 29.97
CA ASP A 28 -20.97 16.64 30.25
C ASP A 28 -20.56 15.95 28.95
N ILE A 29 -21.51 15.75 28.05
CA ILE A 29 -21.24 15.13 26.76
C ILE A 29 -20.41 16.05 25.84
N ALA A 30 -20.65 17.37 25.83
CA ALA A 30 -19.86 18.32 25.06
C ALA A 30 -18.40 18.33 25.55
N LYS A 31 -18.18 18.20 26.87
CA LYS A 31 -16.84 18.08 27.43
C LYS A 31 -16.14 16.81 26.97
N ILE A 32 -16.82 15.65 27.05
CA ILE A 32 -16.30 14.38 26.55
C ILE A 32 -15.99 14.47 25.04
N TYR A 33 -16.92 15.03 24.26
CA TYR A 33 -16.75 15.20 22.81
C TYR A 33 -15.52 16.06 22.48
N ASN A 34 -15.32 17.19 23.16
CA ASN A 34 -14.17 18.06 22.89
C ASN A 34 -12.84 17.38 23.25
N ASN A 35 -12.78 16.67 24.38
CA ASN A 35 -11.59 15.90 24.76
C ASN A 35 -11.28 14.81 23.72
N THR A 36 -12.31 14.05 23.30
CA THR A 36 -12.16 13.03 22.25
C THR A 36 -11.77 13.65 20.92
N ARG A 37 -12.28 14.84 20.59
CA ARG A 37 -11.93 15.55 19.37
C ARG A 37 -10.46 15.97 19.36
N GLU A 38 -9.95 16.53 20.45
CA GLU A 38 -8.53 16.91 20.55
C GLU A 38 -7.60 15.69 20.39
N GLU A 39 -7.95 14.56 20.99
CA GLU A 39 -7.23 13.29 20.80
C GLU A 39 -7.27 12.82 19.34
N LEU A 40 -8.44 12.94 18.68
CA LEU A 40 -8.62 12.54 17.29
C LEU A 40 -7.90 13.48 16.30
N ASP A 41 -7.93 14.79 16.53
CA ASP A 41 -7.28 15.78 15.68
C ASP A 41 -5.77 15.50 15.59
N GLY A 42 -5.12 15.15 16.71
CA GLY A 42 -3.72 14.70 16.71
C GLY A 42 -3.46 13.42 15.91
N LEU A 43 -4.43 12.50 15.84
CA LEU A 43 -4.34 11.29 15.02
C LEU A 43 -4.55 11.57 13.51
N PHE A 44 -5.35 12.59 13.17
CA PHE A 44 -5.63 12.96 11.79
C PHE A 44 -4.49 13.77 11.16
N GLU A 45 -3.94 14.77 11.86
CA GLU A 45 -2.89 15.65 11.33
C GLU A 45 -1.59 14.91 10.97
N PHE A 46 -1.22 13.87 11.73
CA PHE A 46 0.00 13.09 11.49
C PHE A 46 -0.08 12.16 10.26
N LYS A 47 -1.29 11.87 9.76
CA LYS A 47 -1.52 10.72 8.86
C LYS A 47 -1.68 11.03 7.39
N GLN A 48 -2.15 12.22 7.01
CA GLN A 48 -2.81 12.35 5.71
C GLN A 48 -1.88 12.24 4.49
N ASP A 49 -0.61 12.68 4.57
CA ASP A 49 0.28 12.63 3.40
C ASP A 49 0.95 11.26 3.21
N LYS A 50 1.67 10.77 4.22
CA LYS A 50 2.55 9.59 4.07
C LYS A 50 1.78 8.29 3.89
N VAL A 51 0.64 8.12 4.55
CA VAL A 51 -0.18 6.91 4.44
C VAL A 51 -0.79 6.81 3.03
N GLY A 52 -1.30 7.93 2.50
CA GLY A 52 -1.85 7.98 1.16
C GLY A 52 -0.80 7.67 0.10
N ARG A 53 0.39 8.27 0.22
CA ARG A 53 1.53 8.01 -0.67
C ARG A 53 1.98 6.55 -0.63
N LEU A 54 2.08 5.94 0.56
CA LEU A 54 2.44 4.53 0.70
C LEU A 54 1.39 3.62 0.07
N LEU A 55 0.10 3.88 0.31
CA LEU A 55 -0.98 3.10 -0.26
C LEU A 55 -0.97 3.19 -1.78
N ARG A 56 -0.76 4.39 -2.33
CA ARG A 56 -0.59 4.60 -3.78
C ARG A 56 0.56 3.77 -4.34
N CYS A 57 1.74 3.80 -3.72
CA CYS A 57 2.87 2.98 -4.14
C CYS A 57 2.55 1.48 -4.13
N HIS A 58 1.88 1.00 -3.07
CA HIS A 58 1.47 -0.39 -2.97
C HIS A 58 0.52 -0.81 -4.10
N LEU A 59 -0.49 0.01 -4.40
CA LEU A 59 -1.45 -0.26 -5.48
C LEU A 59 -0.79 -0.23 -6.86
N ILE A 60 0.16 0.68 -7.09
CA ILE A 60 0.94 0.71 -8.33
C ILE A 60 1.78 -0.56 -8.49
N ILE A 61 2.49 -0.98 -7.43
CA ILE A 61 3.27 -2.23 -7.45
C ILE A 61 2.36 -3.42 -7.76
N GLU A 62 1.21 -3.53 -7.10
CA GLU A 62 0.25 -4.61 -7.34
C GLU A 62 -0.28 -4.61 -8.77
N HIS A 63 -0.60 -3.44 -9.33
CA HIS A 63 -1.01 -3.32 -10.73
C HIS A 63 0.03 -3.86 -11.71
N PHE A 64 1.32 -3.55 -11.51
CA PHE A 64 2.38 -4.06 -12.38
C PHE A 64 2.66 -5.56 -12.18
N ILE A 65 2.50 -6.06 -10.96
CA ILE A 65 2.54 -7.50 -10.66
C ILE A 65 1.43 -8.23 -11.42
N ASP A 66 0.20 -7.71 -11.36
CA ASP A 66 -0.95 -8.32 -12.03
C ASP A 66 -0.74 -8.37 -13.55
N ARG A 67 -0.30 -7.26 -14.16
CA ARG A 67 0.03 -7.21 -15.58
C ARG A 67 1.15 -8.17 -15.98
N ASN A 68 2.17 -8.36 -15.14
CA ASN A 68 3.24 -9.30 -15.42
C ASN A 68 2.74 -10.76 -15.34
N LEU A 69 1.91 -11.10 -14.36
CA LEU A 69 1.31 -12.43 -14.24
C LEU A 69 0.31 -12.72 -15.38
N GLU A 70 -0.46 -11.73 -15.80
CA GLU A 70 -1.29 -11.83 -17.01
C GLU A 70 -0.43 -12.17 -18.23
N PHE A 71 0.73 -11.55 -18.39
CA PHE A 71 1.65 -11.83 -19.50
C PHE A 71 2.34 -13.20 -19.40
N GLU A 72 2.84 -13.58 -18.23
CA GLU A 72 3.66 -14.81 -18.07
C GLU A 72 2.82 -16.08 -18.07
N ILE A 73 1.60 -16.05 -17.51
CA ILE A 73 0.79 -17.26 -17.29
C ILE A 73 -0.69 -17.10 -17.67
N ASN A 74 -1.08 -16.03 -18.38
CA ASN A 74 -2.47 -15.72 -18.73
C ASN A 74 -3.42 -15.69 -17.50
N LEU A 75 -2.90 -15.31 -16.34
CA LEU A 75 -3.69 -15.23 -15.12
C LEU A 75 -4.54 -13.95 -15.15
N THR A 76 -5.77 -14.07 -15.64
CA THR A 76 -6.72 -12.94 -15.67
C THR A 76 -7.30 -12.65 -14.29
N GLN A 77 -7.61 -11.37 -14.01
CA GLN A 77 -8.18 -10.92 -12.73
C GLN A 77 -9.49 -11.64 -12.31
N ASN A 78 -10.15 -12.34 -13.24
CA ASN A 78 -11.43 -13.03 -13.03
C ASN A 78 -11.28 -14.54 -12.73
N SER A 79 -10.06 -15.07 -12.59
CA SER A 79 -9.89 -16.47 -12.19
C SER A 79 -10.43 -16.67 -10.77
N GLU A 80 -11.32 -17.65 -10.57
CA GLU A 80 -11.92 -18.02 -9.29
C GLU A 80 -10.82 -18.35 -8.25
N GLY A 81 -10.41 -17.32 -7.50
CA GLY A 81 -9.25 -17.36 -6.62
C GLY A 81 -8.39 -16.12 -6.78
N SER A 82 -8.86 -14.96 -6.30
CA SER A 82 -8.00 -13.77 -6.28
C SER A 82 -6.80 -14.03 -5.37
N PHE A 83 -5.61 -14.20 -5.95
CA PHE A 83 -4.40 -14.35 -5.15
C PHE A 83 -4.21 -13.09 -4.28
N ARG A 84 -3.89 -13.29 -3.01
CA ARG A 84 -3.48 -12.19 -2.13
C ARG A 84 -2.16 -11.62 -2.65
N PHE A 85 -1.90 -10.32 -2.43
CA PHE A 85 -0.67 -9.64 -2.83
C PHE A 85 0.62 -10.46 -2.59
N LEU A 86 0.79 -11.02 -1.39
CA LEU A 86 1.99 -11.80 -1.07
C LEU A 86 2.08 -13.11 -1.87
N GLN A 87 0.95 -13.74 -2.20
CA GLN A 87 0.92 -14.93 -3.05
C GLN A 87 1.34 -14.58 -4.48
N LYS A 88 0.89 -13.43 -5.01
CA LYS A 88 1.32 -12.91 -6.31
C LYS A 88 2.83 -12.66 -6.36
N VAL A 89 3.39 -12.05 -5.31
CA VAL A 89 4.84 -11.83 -5.17
C VAL A 89 5.62 -13.14 -5.18
N ILE A 90 5.15 -14.16 -4.45
CA ILE A 90 5.77 -15.49 -4.43
C ILE A 90 5.69 -16.14 -5.82
N LEU A 91 4.57 -15.98 -6.51
CA LEU A 91 4.38 -16.54 -7.85
C LEU A 91 5.36 -15.94 -8.86
N ILE A 92 5.53 -14.61 -8.87
CA ILE A 92 6.55 -13.95 -9.71
C ILE A 92 7.95 -14.44 -9.35
N GLU A 93 8.28 -14.58 -8.05
CA GLU A 93 9.60 -15.07 -7.63
C GLU A 93 9.87 -16.49 -8.15
N ASN A 94 8.86 -17.35 -8.15
CA ASN A 94 8.99 -18.72 -8.67
C ASN A 94 9.14 -18.75 -10.19
N LEU A 95 8.40 -17.91 -10.91
CA LEU A 95 8.50 -17.77 -12.38
C LEU A 95 9.82 -17.12 -12.79
N ASN A 96 10.37 -16.25 -11.95
CA ASN A 96 11.57 -15.48 -12.22
C ASN A 96 12.40 -15.23 -10.96
N PRO A 97 13.26 -16.19 -10.58
CA PRO A 97 14.13 -16.05 -9.41
C PRO A 97 15.11 -14.86 -9.49
N GLY A 98 15.42 -14.39 -10.71
CA GLY A 98 16.26 -13.21 -10.93
C GLY A 98 15.67 -11.92 -10.37
N LEU A 99 14.36 -11.87 -10.13
CA LEU A 99 13.68 -10.74 -9.49
C LEU A 99 13.72 -10.79 -7.96
N LYS A 100 14.20 -11.88 -7.35
CA LYS A 100 14.23 -12.03 -5.90
C LYS A 100 14.85 -10.82 -5.16
N PRO A 101 15.96 -10.21 -5.61
CA PRO A 101 16.52 -9.03 -4.94
C PRO A 101 15.52 -7.88 -4.82
N ILE A 102 14.76 -7.59 -5.88
CA ILE A 102 13.77 -6.50 -5.87
C ILE A 102 12.49 -6.89 -5.14
N LEU A 103 12.06 -8.16 -5.23
CA LEU A 103 10.87 -8.65 -4.53
C LEU A 103 11.03 -8.66 -3.00
N ILE A 104 12.26 -8.74 -2.48
CA ILE A 104 12.51 -8.54 -1.04
C ILE A 104 12.11 -7.12 -0.62
N GLY A 105 12.42 -6.10 -1.42
CA GLY A 105 12.01 -4.71 -1.16
C GLY A 105 10.48 -4.54 -1.20
N VAL A 106 9.80 -5.22 -2.12
CA VAL A 106 8.32 -5.26 -2.16
C VAL A 106 7.74 -5.84 -0.87
N ARG A 107 8.35 -6.91 -0.33
CA ARG A 107 7.93 -7.50 0.95
C ARG A 107 8.15 -6.55 2.13
N GLU A 108 9.21 -5.74 2.12
CA GLU A 108 9.45 -4.70 3.13
C GLU A 108 8.34 -3.64 3.11
N ILE A 109 7.99 -3.12 1.92
CA ILE A 109 6.88 -2.17 1.75
C ILE A 109 5.57 -2.75 2.27
N ASN A 110 5.26 -4.01 1.94
CA ASN A 110 4.05 -4.67 2.44
C ASN A 110 4.03 -4.79 3.97
N LYS A 111 5.18 -5.07 4.61
CA LYS A 111 5.29 -5.08 6.08
C LYS A 111 5.03 -3.69 6.67
N VAL A 112 5.57 -2.63 6.06
CA VAL A 112 5.32 -1.24 6.50
C VAL A 112 3.85 -0.88 6.32
N ARG A 113 3.23 -1.20 5.17
CA ARG A 113 1.81 -0.99 4.91
C ARG A 113 0.94 -1.69 5.96
N ASN A 114 1.23 -2.95 6.26
CA ASN A 114 0.48 -3.70 7.28
C ASN A 114 0.62 -3.06 8.67
N ARG A 115 1.81 -2.60 9.04
CA ARG A 115 2.00 -1.89 10.32
C ARG A 115 1.18 -0.61 10.39
N ILE A 116 1.19 0.21 9.34
CA ILE A 116 0.39 1.44 9.27
C ILE A 116 -1.12 1.16 9.34
N ALA A 117 -1.57 0.07 8.71
CA ALA A 117 -2.98 -0.32 8.76
C ALA A 117 -3.43 -0.72 10.18
N HIS A 118 -2.52 -1.23 11.03
CA HIS A 118 -2.81 -1.69 12.38
C HIS A 118 -2.39 -0.72 13.50
N GLN A 119 -1.53 0.26 13.21
CA GLN A 119 -0.95 1.16 14.21
C GLN A 119 -1.12 2.61 13.77
N LEU A 120 -1.95 3.36 14.50
CA LEU A 120 -2.31 4.74 14.15
C LEU A 120 -1.11 5.69 14.16
N ASN A 121 -0.11 5.46 15.02
CA ASN A 121 1.04 6.36 15.23
C ASN A 121 2.35 5.79 14.67
N TYR A 122 2.28 4.90 13.68
CA TYR A 122 3.48 4.28 13.14
C TYR A 122 4.27 5.25 12.25
N THR A 123 5.52 5.53 12.63
CA THR A 123 6.48 6.25 11.80
C THR A 123 7.26 5.27 10.92
N ILE A 124 7.25 5.50 9.60
CA ILE A 124 8.12 4.77 8.66
C ILE A 124 9.58 5.11 8.98
N ARG A 125 10.45 4.10 9.09
CA ARG A 125 11.88 4.29 9.38
C ARG A 125 12.72 3.69 8.27
N LEU A 126 13.87 4.30 7.94
CA LEU A 126 14.79 3.73 6.95
C LEU A 126 15.27 2.32 7.34
N SER A 127 15.37 2.04 8.64
CA SER A 127 15.75 0.71 9.14
C SER A 127 14.74 -0.40 8.83
N THR A 128 13.50 -0.06 8.46
CA THR A 128 12.49 -1.04 8.02
C THR A 128 12.50 -1.29 6.52
N LEU A 129 13.38 -0.60 5.79
CA LEU A 129 13.50 -0.62 4.33
C LEU A 129 14.94 -0.88 3.84
N PRO A 130 15.72 -1.81 4.45
CA PRO A 130 17.14 -1.95 4.10
C PRO A 130 17.38 -2.37 2.65
N HIS A 131 16.54 -3.22 2.05
CA HIS A 131 16.71 -3.66 0.66
C HIS A 131 16.24 -2.59 -0.33
N VAL A 132 15.12 -1.93 -0.03
CA VAL A 132 14.65 -0.75 -0.78
C VAL A 132 15.77 0.30 -0.81
N LYS A 133 16.35 0.64 0.36
CA LYS A 133 17.47 1.59 0.45
C LYS A 133 18.65 1.15 -0.40
N LYS A 134 19.11 -0.09 -0.22
CA LYS A 134 20.25 -0.63 -0.95
C LYS A 134 20.05 -0.54 -2.46
N LEU A 135 18.92 -1.03 -2.97
CA LEU A 135 18.61 -1.04 -4.41
C LEU A 135 18.52 0.36 -4.99
N VAL A 136 17.80 1.26 -4.33
CA VAL A 136 17.70 2.67 -4.78
C VAL A 136 19.09 3.29 -4.82
N THR A 137 19.90 3.14 -3.77
CA THR A 137 21.26 3.71 -3.74
C THR A 137 22.21 3.11 -4.78
N SER A 138 22.03 1.82 -5.13
CA SER A 138 22.81 1.17 -6.18
C SER A 138 22.41 1.67 -7.57
N TYR A 139 21.12 1.94 -7.80
CA TYR A 139 20.62 2.46 -9.07
C TYR A 139 20.88 3.96 -9.25
N SER A 140 20.89 4.71 -8.14
CA SER A 140 20.98 6.16 -8.11
C SER A 140 22.39 6.73 -8.25
N GLN A 141 23.41 5.93 -8.56
CA GLN A 141 24.69 6.48 -9.06
C GLN A 141 24.51 7.32 -10.35
N THR A 142 23.29 7.35 -10.91
CA THR A 142 22.83 8.15 -12.05
C THR A 142 21.98 9.38 -11.68
N THR A 143 21.51 9.52 -10.43
CA THR A 143 20.63 10.62 -9.97
C THR A 143 21.03 11.07 -8.57
N ASN A 144 21.33 12.36 -8.37
CA ASN A 144 21.85 13.04 -7.16
C ASN A 144 21.28 12.54 -5.78
N SER A 145 21.68 11.35 -5.33
CA SER A 145 21.00 10.60 -4.25
C SER A 145 21.46 10.95 -2.84
N LYS A 146 22.27 12.00 -2.68
CA LYS A 146 22.79 12.41 -1.37
C LYS A 146 21.73 13.06 -0.47
N GLU A 147 20.55 13.41 -0.99
CA GLU A 147 19.51 14.17 -0.27
C GLU A 147 18.25 13.38 0.09
N LEU A 148 18.18 12.07 -0.18
CA LEU A 148 16.98 11.27 0.14
C LEU A 148 16.91 10.97 1.63
N ILE A 149 16.26 11.86 2.38
CA ILE A 149 16.13 11.81 3.85
C ILE A 149 14.80 11.14 4.27
N ASP A 150 13.71 11.30 3.50
CA ASP A 150 12.41 10.75 3.89
C ASP A 150 12.21 9.30 3.40
N PRO A 151 11.89 8.35 4.30
CA PRO A 151 11.55 6.98 3.92
C PRO A 151 10.44 6.84 2.88
N ILE A 152 9.48 7.78 2.82
CA ILE A 152 8.40 7.69 1.84
C ILE A 152 8.89 8.00 0.41
N ASP A 153 9.81 8.95 0.25
CA ASP A 153 10.40 9.29 -1.05
C ASP A 153 11.21 8.09 -1.58
N LEU A 154 11.89 7.40 -0.67
CA LEU A 154 12.63 6.17 -0.99
C LEU A 154 11.71 5.07 -1.53
N ILE A 155 10.51 4.91 -0.95
CA ILE A 155 9.49 3.95 -1.42
C ILE A 155 8.97 4.36 -2.81
N GLU A 156 8.77 5.64 -3.06
CA GLU A 156 8.32 6.14 -4.37
C GLU A 156 9.35 5.87 -5.46
N ILE A 157 10.63 6.17 -5.21
CA ILE A 157 11.71 5.88 -6.17
C ILE A 157 11.84 4.38 -6.40
N PHE A 158 11.78 3.58 -5.34
CA PHE A 158 11.75 2.13 -5.47
C PHE A 158 10.55 1.65 -6.30
N THR A 159 9.39 2.28 -6.15
CA THR A 159 8.20 1.95 -6.95
C THR A 159 8.45 2.18 -8.43
N TYR A 160 9.04 3.32 -8.82
CA TYR A 160 9.44 3.56 -10.21
C TYR A 160 10.44 2.52 -10.72
N LEU A 161 11.47 2.23 -9.92
CA LEU A 161 12.49 1.22 -10.27
C LEU A 161 11.86 -0.17 -10.48
N PHE A 162 10.97 -0.58 -9.57
CA PHE A 162 10.26 -1.84 -9.67
C PHE A 162 9.41 -1.91 -10.93
N CYS A 163 8.60 -0.88 -11.19
CA CYS A 163 7.74 -0.83 -12.36
C CYS A 163 8.56 -0.87 -13.65
N HIS A 164 9.70 -0.16 -13.70
CA HIS A 164 10.62 -0.21 -14.83
C HIS A 164 11.14 -1.63 -15.08
N ILE A 165 11.72 -2.27 -14.06
CA ILE A 165 12.30 -3.62 -14.16
C ILE A 165 11.25 -4.67 -14.56
N ILE A 166 10.05 -4.61 -13.98
CA ILE A 166 8.96 -5.54 -14.29
C ILE A 166 8.43 -5.31 -15.71
N ASN A 167 8.26 -4.05 -16.11
CA ASN A 167 7.75 -3.71 -17.44
C ASN A 167 8.76 -4.10 -18.52
N GLU A 168 10.07 -3.97 -18.27
CA GLU A 168 11.09 -4.46 -19.18
C GLU A 168 10.88 -5.93 -19.53
N GLU A 169 10.46 -6.79 -18.61
CA GLU A 169 10.26 -8.23 -18.85
C GLU A 169 9.23 -8.53 -19.94
N THR A 170 8.29 -7.60 -20.15
CA THR A 170 7.27 -7.72 -21.20
C THR A 170 7.81 -7.39 -22.61
N THR A 171 9.03 -6.86 -22.71
CA THR A 171 9.68 -6.48 -23.98
C THR A 171 10.63 -7.57 -24.48
N GLU A 172 10.91 -7.57 -25.79
CA GLU A 172 11.88 -8.51 -26.39
C GLU A 172 13.29 -8.38 -25.80
N LYS A 173 13.76 -7.13 -25.63
CA LYS A 173 15.06 -6.85 -24.99
C LYS A 173 15.08 -7.30 -23.53
N GLY A 174 13.99 -7.10 -22.79
CA GLY A 174 13.92 -7.55 -21.39
C GLY A 174 13.87 -9.06 -21.22
N ARG A 175 13.41 -9.84 -22.21
CA ARG A 175 13.53 -11.31 -22.19
C ARG A 175 14.99 -11.78 -22.21
N GLN A 176 15.85 -11.08 -22.94
CA GLN A 176 17.29 -11.37 -22.93
C GLN A 176 17.90 -11.02 -21.57
N ILE A 177 17.58 -9.84 -21.03
CA ILE A 177 18.02 -9.40 -19.69
C ILE A 177 17.52 -10.36 -18.59
N LYS A 178 16.29 -10.89 -18.70
CA LYS A 178 15.73 -11.89 -17.77
C LYS A 178 16.61 -13.13 -17.66
N LYS A 179 17.11 -13.65 -18.79
CA LYS A 179 18.03 -14.81 -18.80
C LYS A 179 19.33 -14.50 -18.04
N GLU A 180 19.94 -13.36 -18.34
CA GLU A 180 21.17 -12.89 -17.68
C GLU A 180 20.97 -12.71 -16.17
N ARG A 181 19.85 -12.12 -15.74
CA ARG A 181 19.51 -11.97 -14.31
C ARG A 181 19.36 -13.31 -13.59
N ILE A 182 18.73 -14.30 -14.23
CA ILE A 182 18.59 -15.65 -13.67
C ILE A 182 19.96 -16.32 -13.51
N GLU A 183 20.86 -16.16 -14.48
CA GLU A 183 22.23 -16.69 -14.39
C GLU A 183 23.04 -16.02 -13.29
N ILE A 184 22.98 -14.69 -13.18
CA ILE A 184 23.59 -13.94 -12.08
C ILE A 184 23.05 -14.46 -10.74
N TYR A 185 21.73 -14.60 -10.62
CA TYR A 185 21.12 -15.11 -9.39
C TYR A 185 21.67 -16.50 -9.04
N LYS A 186 21.65 -17.45 -9.98
CA LYS A 186 22.18 -18.82 -9.79
C LYS A 186 23.66 -18.84 -9.38
N LYS A 187 24.46 -17.89 -9.84
CA LYS A 187 25.89 -17.79 -9.51
C LYS A 187 26.15 -17.38 -8.07
N TYR A 188 25.22 -16.64 -7.44
CA TYR A 188 25.41 -16.03 -6.12
C TYR A 188 24.38 -16.51 -5.07
N SER A 189 23.51 -17.47 -5.43
CA SER A 189 22.53 -18.12 -4.55
C SER A 189 23.02 -19.47 -4.05
#